data_AF-H9EZJ6-F1
#
_entry.id   AF-H9EZJ6-F1
#
_cell.length_a   1.000
_cell.length_b   1.000
_cell.length_c   1.000
_cell.angle_alpha   90.00
_cell.angle_beta   90.00
_cell.angle_gamma   90.00
#
_symmetry.space_group_name_H-M   'P 1'
#
loop_
_entity.id
_entity.type
_entity.pdbx_description
1 polymer ?
#
loop_
_entity_poly.entity_id
_entity_poly.type
_entity_poly.pdbx_seq_one_letter_code
_entity_poly.pdbx_strand_id
1 'polypeptide(L)'
;MSSSRKDHLGASSSEPLPVIIVGNGPSGICLSYLLSGYTPYVKPDAVHPHPLLQRKLTEAPGVSILDQDLDYLSEGLEGRSQSPVALLFDALLRPDTDFGGNMKSVLTWKHQEEHAIPHVVLGRNLPGGAWHSIEGSMVTLSQGQWMGLPDLEVKDWMQKKRRGLRNSRATAGDIAHYYRDYVVKKGLGHNFVSGAVVTAVEWGTPNPNRCGAQDSSPL
;
A
#
# COMPACT_ATOMS: atom_id res chain seq x y z
N MET A 1 -0.80 -4.97 -40.33
CA MET A 1 -0.55 -3.77 -39.49
C MET A 1 -0.27 -4.25 -38.08
N SER A 2 1.01 -4.43 -37.72
CA SER A 2 1.39 -4.90 -36.39
C SER A 2 1.39 -3.72 -35.42
N SER A 3 0.56 -3.78 -34.39
CA SER A 3 0.60 -2.83 -33.28
C SER A 3 1.86 -3.07 -32.46
N SER A 4 2.77 -2.11 -32.54
CA SER A 4 3.96 -2.02 -31.69
C SER A 4 3.51 -2.01 -30.22
N ARG A 5 3.89 -3.05 -29.47
CA ARG A 5 3.87 -3.02 -28.00
C ARG A 5 4.90 -1.97 -27.60
N LYS A 6 4.45 -0.82 -27.12
CA LYS A 6 5.34 0.12 -26.44
C LYS A 6 5.90 -0.59 -25.22
N ASP A 7 7.21 -0.80 -25.19
CA ASP A 7 7.93 -1.22 -24.00
C ASP A 7 7.70 -0.16 -22.91
N HIS A 8 6.79 -0.45 -21.98
CA HIS A 8 6.40 0.46 -20.90
C HIS A 8 7.45 0.58 -19.79
N LEU A 9 8.54 -0.17 -19.90
CA LEU A 9 9.72 -0.05 -19.06
C LEU A 9 10.81 0.59 -19.92
N GLY A 10 10.80 1.91 -19.97
CA GLY A 10 11.91 2.68 -20.52
C GLY A 10 13.15 2.44 -19.64
N ALA A 11 13.86 1.35 -19.90
CA ALA A 11 15.19 1.11 -19.35
C ALA A 11 16.18 2.00 -20.10
N SER A 12 16.15 3.31 -19.83
CA SER A 12 17.18 4.24 -20.29
C SER A 12 18.36 4.33 -19.33
N SER A 13 18.28 3.72 -18.14
CA SER A 13 19.39 3.61 -17.19
C SER A 13 19.85 2.16 -17.04
N SER A 14 21.17 1.95 -17.06
CA SER A 14 21.84 0.67 -16.81
C SER A 14 21.87 0.26 -15.32
N GLU A 15 21.05 0.92 -14.51
CA GLU A 15 21.01 0.74 -13.05
C GLU A 15 19.87 -0.20 -12.67
N PRO A 16 20.12 -1.14 -11.74
CA PRO A 16 19.08 -2.03 -11.25
C PRO A 16 18.00 -1.23 -10.52
N LEU A 17 16.74 -1.65 -10.66
CA LEU A 17 15.65 -1.12 -9.85
C LEU A 17 15.93 -1.43 -8.36
N PRO A 18 15.75 -0.45 -7.45
CA PRO A 18 16.07 -0.66 -6.04
C PRO A 18 15.07 -1.57 -5.34
N VAL A 19 13.81 -1.65 -5.81
CA VAL A 19 12.77 -2.48 -5.18
C VAL A 19 11.99 -3.30 -6.21
N ILE A 20 11.85 -4.59 -5.95
CA ILE A 20 10.96 -5.51 -6.64
C ILE A 20 9.97 -6.07 -5.63
N ILE A 21 8.67 -5.88 -5.87
CA ILE A 21 7.59 -6.42 -5.05
C ILE A 21 7.06 -7.69 -5.73
N VAL A 22 7.15 -8.83 -5.03
CA VAL A 22 6.61 -10.11 -5.52
C VAL A 22 5.23 -10.34 -4.92
N GLY A 23 4.20 -10.21 -5.76
CA GLY A 23 2.79 -10.33 -5.40
C GLY A 23 2.05 -9.00 -5.53
N ASN A 24 1.08 -8.94 -6.46
CA ASN A 24 0.25 -7.76 -6.70
C ASN A 24 -1.11 -7.80 -5.97
N GLY A 25 -1.13 -8.44 -4.80
CA GLY A 25 -2.27 -8.43 -3.89
C GLY A 25 -2.37 -7.13 -3.08
N PRO A 26 -3.27 -7.06 -2.09
CA PRO A 26 -3.52 -5.84 -1.30
C PRO A 26 -2.25 -5.29 -0.61
N SER A 27 -1.41 -6.16 -0.06
CA SER A 27 -0.14 -5.78 0.57
C SER A 27 0.83 -5.15 -0.44
N GLY A 28 1.02 -5.77 -1.60
CA GLY A 28 1.88 -5.24 -2.66
C GLY A 28 1.37 -3.92 -3.23
N ILE A 29 0.05 -3.75 -3.33
CA ILE A 29 -0.55 -2.47 -3.72
C ILE A 29 -0.31 -1.40 -2.66
N CYS A 30 -0.50 -1.73 -1.38
CA CYS A 30 -0.26 -0.79 -0.28
C CYS A 30 1.19 -0.35 -0.22
N LEU A 31 2.14 -1.28 -0.39
CA LEU A 31 3.57 -0.96 -0.44
C LEU A 31 3.91 -0.12 -1.67
N SER A 32 3.39 -0.45 -2.85
CA SER A 32 3.58 0.36 -4.06
C SER A 32 3.03 1.79 -3.88
N TYR A 33 1.89 1.94 -3.21
CA TYR A 33 1.34 3.26 -2.89
C TYR A 33 2.30 4.09 -2.03
N LEU A 34 2.87 3.50 -0.97
CA LEU A 34 3.88 4.15 -0.14
C LEU A 34 5.14 4.53 -0.95
N LEU A 35 5.69 3.57 -1.70
CA LEU A 35 6.90 3.77 -2.51
C LEU A 35 6.69 4.74 -3.67
N SER A 36 5.46 4.99 -4.09
CA SER A 36 5.11 6.05 -5.04
C SER A 36 5.04 7.44 -4.40
N GLY A 37 5.54 7.60 -3.17
CA GLY A 37 5.62 8.90 -2.50
C GLY A 37 4.35 9.31 -1.76
N TYR A 38 3.40 8.40 -1.51
CA TYR A 38 2.23 8.72 -0.69
C TYR A 38 2.52 8.49 0.79
N THR A 39 2.62 9.59 1.54
CA THR A 39 3.06 9.60 2.93
C THR A 39 1.89 9.89 3.87
N PRO A 40 1.70 9.11 4.96
CA PRO A 40 0.62 9.32 5.92
C PRO A 40 0.95 10.41 6.93
N TYR A 41 -0.03 11.28 7.18
CA TYR A 41 -0.02 12.31 8.22
C TYR A 41 -1.30 12.24 9.04
N VAL A 42 -1.26 12.75 10.27
CA VAL A 42 -2.50 13.03 11.01
C VAL A 42 -3.30 14.08 10.25
N LYS A 43 -4.57 13.80 10.01
CA LYS A 43 -5.50 14.72 9.36
C LYS A 43 -5.73 15.94 10.26
N PRO A 44 -5.75 17.17 9.71
CA PRO A 44 -6.15 18.35 10.46
C PRO A 44 -7.51 18.12 11.13
N ASP A 45 -7.64 18.53 12.39
CA ASP A 45 -8.87 18.44 13.19
C ASP A 45 -9.37 17.02 13.51
N ALA A 46 -8.64 15.96 13.12
CA ALA A 46 -8.98 14.61 13.52
C ALA A 46 -8.64 14.39 15.00
N VAL A 47 -9.61 13.86 15.74
CA VAL A 47 -9.45 13.47 17.14
C VAL A 47 -9.57 11.95 17.23
N HIS A 48 -8.48 11.31 17.65
CA HIS A 48 -8.44 9.88 17.90
C HIS A 48 -9.21 9.55 19.19
N PRO A 49 -10.06 8.50 19.23
CA PRO A 49 -10.88 8.17 20.38
C PRO A 49 -10.07 7.68 21.60
N HIS A 50 -8.89 7.09 21.36
CA HIS A 50 -7.99 6.67 22.43
C HIS A 50 -7.19 7.88 22.97
N PRO A 51 -7.39 8.33 24.23
CA PRO A 51 -6.81 9.57 24.73
C PRO A 51 -5.27 9.59 24.78
N LEU A 52 -4.65 8.46 25.14
CA LEU A 52 -3.18 8.37 25.17
C LEU A 52 -2.58 8.47 23.76
N LEU A 53 -3.06 7.67 22.80
CA LEU A 53 -2.62 7.79 21.41
C LEU A 53 -2.90 9.19 20.85
N GLN A 54 -4.06 9.80 21.15
CA GLN A 54 -4.35 11.18 20.74
C GLN A 54 -3.29 12.15 21.26
N ARG A 55 -2.91 12.05 22.54
CA ARG A 55 -1.85 12.89 23.12
C ARG A 55 -0.52 12.70 22.37
N LYS A 56 -0.09 11.45 22.15
CA LYS A 56 1.15 11.14 21.44
C LYS A 56 1.16 11.72 20.01
N LEU A 57 0.06 11.57 19.28
CA LEU A 57 -0.09 12.11 17.92
C LEU A 57 0.01 13.64 17.87
N THR A 58 -0.34 14.34 18.95
CA THR A 58 -0.25 15.81 19.02
C THR A 58 1.12 16.35 19.43
N GLU A 59 2.07 15.48 19.81
CA GLU A 59 3.42 15.90 20.21
C GLU A 59 4.29 16.33 19.02
N ALA A 60 4.06 15.75 17.83
CA ALA A 60 4.79 16.04 16.60
C ALA A 60 3.85 16.40 15.43
N PRO A 61 3.10 17.51 15.52
CA PRO A 61 2.18 17.90 14.46
C PRO A 61 2.94 18.22 13.17
N GLY A 62 2.43 17.74 12.05
CA GLY A 62 3.01 18.00 10.73
C GLY A 62 4.17 17.08 10.32
N VAL A 63 4.66 16.22 11.21
CA VAL A 63 5.60 15.14 10.89
C VAL A 63 4.82 13.94 10.34
N SER A 64 5.36 13.21 9.36
CA SER A 64 4.73 11.97 8.89
C SER A 64 4.65 10.96 10.02
N ILE A 65 3.63 10.11 10.02
CA ILE A 65 3.60 8.94 10.90
C ILE A 65 4.83 8.04 10.69
N LEU A 66 5.32 7.93 9.45
CA LEU A 66 6.47 7.07 9.13
C LEU A 66 7.81 7.63 9.64
N ASP A 67 7.88 8.94 9.86
CA ASP A 67 9.08 9.63 10.35
C ASP A 67 9.04 9.88 11.86
N GLN A 68 8.05 9.31 12.56
CA GLN A 68 7.91 9.35 14.01
C GLN A 68 8.37 8.04 14.65
N ASP A 69 8.51 8.04 15.97
CA ASP A 69 8.80 6.84 16.74
C ASP A 69 7.58 5.90 16.75
N LEU A 70 7.60 4.92 15.85
CA LEU A 70 6.51 3.95 15.70
C LEU A 70 6.35 3.06 16.93
N ASP A 71 7.44 2.74 17.63
CA ASP A 71 7.38 1.92 18.84
C ASP A 71 6.66 2.70 19.93
N TYR A 72 7.08 3.96 20.17
CA TYR A 72 6.42 4.88 21.10
C TYR A 72 4.94 5.07 20.77
N LEU A 73 4.60 5.33 19.50
CA LEU A 73 3.21 5.50 19.08
C LEU A 73 2.37 4.22 19.29
N SER A 74 2.99 3.04 19.20
CA SER A 74 2.31 1.75 19.32
C SER A 74 2.14 1.26 20.76
N GLU A 75 2.85 1.83 21.74
CA GLU A 75 2.78 1.38 23.13
C GLU A 75 1.35 1.41 23.69
N GLY A 76 0.95 0.31 24.34
CA GLY A 76 -0.34 0.18 25.00
C GLY A 76 -1.51 -0.03 24.04
N LEU A 77 -1.27 -0.15 22.73
CA LEU A 77 -2.30 -0.57 21.79
C LEU A 77 -2.51 -2.08 21.90
N GLU A 78 -3.77 -2.47 22.01
CA GLU A 78 -4.21 -3.87 22.03
C GLU A 78 -5.09 -4.13 20.80
N GLY A 79 -5.08 -5.36 20.29
CA GLY A 79 -5.94 -5.73 19.18
C GLY A 79 -5.63 -7.11 18.60
N ARG A 80 -6.02 -7.30 17.35
CA ARG A 80 -6.01 -8.62 16.68
C ARG A 80 -4.66 -9.04 16.08
N SER A 81 -3.68 -8.15 16.09
CA SER A 81 -2.34 -8.39 15.54
C SER A 81 -1.30 -8.44 16.64
N GLN A 82 -0.23 -9.23 16.43
CA GLN A 82 0.95 -9.25 17.30
C GLN A 82 2.02 -8.23 16.87
N SER A 83 1.82 -7.56 15.73
CA SER A 83 2.73 -6.50 15.26
C SER A 83 2.28 -5.14 15.83
N PRO A 84 3.12 -4.45 16.62
CA PRO A 84 2.80 -3.13 17.16
C PRO A 84 2.46 -2.12 16.07
N VAL A 85 3.26 -2.08 15.00
CA VAL A 85 3.03 -1.21 13.85
C VAL A 85 1.70 -1.53 13.15
N ALA A 86 1.34 -2.80 13.01
CA ALA A 86 0.04 -3.17 12.44
C ALA A 86 -1.12 -2.69 13.32
N LEU A 87 -1.01 -2.83 14.65
CA LEU A 87 -2.01 -2.32 15.60
C LEU A 87 -2.14 -0.80 15.52
N LEU A 88 -1.02 -0.08 15.43
CA LEU A 88 -1.00 1.36 15.23
C LEU A 88 -1.73 1.74 13.94
N PHE A 89 -1.41 1.14 12.80
CA PHE A 89 -2.08 1.47 11.55
C PHE A 89 -3.56 1.05 11.54
N ASP A 90 -3.95 -0.03 12.22
CA ASP A 90 -5.37 -0.37 12.38
C ASP A 90 -6.10 0.69 13.23
N ALA A 91 -5.51 1.14 14.35
CA ALA A 91 -6.04 2.22 15.17
C ALA A 91 -6.11 3.56 14.42
N LEU A 92 -5.16 3.86 13.53
CA LEU A 92 -5.15 5.11 12.77
C LEU A 92 -6.08 5.10 11.54
N LEU A 93 -6.12 3.98 10.83
CA LEU A 93 -6.97 3.83 9.63
C LEU A 93 -8.43 3.63 10.00
N ARG A 94 -8.73 2.91 11.09
CA ARG A 94 -10.09 2.58 11.50
C ARG A 94 -10.21 2.48 13.04
N PRO A 95 -10.19 3.62 13.75
CA PRO A 95 -9.98 3.69 15.20
C PRO A 95 -10.93 2.89 16.10
N ASP A 96 -12.16 2.66 15.67
CA ASP A 96 -13.22 2.02 16.45
C ASP A 96 -13.66 0.67 15.88
N THR A 97 -12.85 0.09 14.97
CA THR A 97 -13.18 -1.17 14.28
C THR A 97 -13.47 -2.32 15.24
N ASP A 98 -12.65 -2.49 16.26
CA ASP A 98 -12.77 -3.61 17.19
C ASP A 98 -13.98 -3.44 18.13
N PHE A 99 -14.52 -2.22 18.24
CA PHE A 99 -15.75 -1.90 18.96
C PHE A 99 -16.99 -1.88 18.05
N GLY A 100 -16.86 -2.28 16.78
CA GLY A 100 -17.95 -2.28 15.80
C GLY A 100 -18.37 -0.88 15.33
N GLY A 101 -17.55 0.13 15.59
CA GLY A 101 -17.79 1.48 15.14
C GLY A 101 -17.47 1.70 13.66
N ASN A 102 -17.59 2.97 13.23
CA ASN A 102 -17.40 3.37 11.83
C ASN A 102 -16.78 4.78 11.74
N MET A 103 -15.90 5.13 12.68
CA MET A 103 -15.10 6.34 12.60
C MET A 103 -14.23 6.30 11.35
N LYS A 104 -14.12 7.45 10.71
CA LYS A 104 -13.24 7.62 9.56
C LYS A 104 -11.78 7.59 10.03
N SER A 105 -10.88 7.28 9.10
CA SER A 105 -9.45 7.36 9.36
C SER A 105 -9.05 8.73 9.90
N VAL A 106 -8.18 8.72 10.91
CA VAL A 106 -7.49 9.93 11.40
C VAL A 106 -6.31 10.33 10.54
N LEU A 107 -6.02 9.57 9.48
CA LEU A 107 -4.94 9.86 8.54
C LEU A 107 -5.44 10.65 7.33
N THR A 108 -4.51 11.42 6.78
CA THR A 108 -4.55 11.96 5.43
C THR A 108 -3.26 11.57 4.72
N TRP A 109 -3.32 11.46 3.39
CA TRP A 109 -2.20 10.99 2.57
C TRP A 109 -1.76 12.12 1.65
N LYS A 110 -0.48 12.47 1.71
CA LYS A 110 0.11 13.52 0.86
C LYS A 110 1.03 12.85 -0.15
N HIS A 111 0.93 13.26 -1.41
CA HIS A 111 1.84 12.82 -2.45
C HIS A 111 3.07 13.73 -2.48
N GLN A 112 4.24 13.14 -2.32
CA GLN A 112 5.54 13.80 -2.26
C GLN A 112 6.49 13.04 -3.18
N GLU A 113 6.70 13.59 -4.38
CA GLU A 113 7.47 12.95 -5.44
C GLU A 113 8.94 12.75 -5.04
N GLU A 114 9.47 13.62 -4.17
CA GLU A 114 10.80 13.54 -3.60
C GLU A 114 11.04 12.29 -2.73
N HIS A 115 9.96 11.66 -2.24
CA HIS A 115 10.02 10.41 -1.47
C HIS A 115 9.73 9.18 -2.33
N ALA A 116 9.48 9.34 -3.63
CA ALA A 116 9.22 8.21 -4.52
C ALA A 116 10.48 7.35 -4.72
N ILE A 117 10.33 6.05 -4.51
CA ILE A 117 11.38 5.06 -4.74
C ILE A 117 11.00 4.27 -6.00
N PRO A 118 11.84 4.24 -7.05
CA PRO A 118 11.58 3.46 -8.26
C PRO A 118 11.36 1.98 -7.93
N HIS A 119 10.26 1.40 -8.37
CA HIS A 119 9.93 0.02 -8.02
C HIS A 119 9.07 -0.65 -9.09
N VAL A 120 9.01 -1.98 -9.04
CA VAL A 120 8.11 -2.77 -9.88
C VAL A 120 7.36 -3.80 -9.04
N VAL A 121 6.08 -3.99 -9.35
CA VAL A 121 5.19 -4.97 -8.73
C VAL A 121 4.90 -6.08 -9.72
N LEU A 122 5.35 -7.29 -9.39
CA LEU A 122 5.17 -8.48 -10.21
C LEU A 122 4.02 -9.32 -9.65
N GLY A 123 3.13 -9.80 -10.51
CA GLY A 123 2.11 -10.74 -10.06
C GLY A 123 1.46 -11.54 -11.17
N ARG A 124 1.03 -12.75 -10.84
CA ARG A 124 0.40 -13.69 -11.78
C ARG A 124 -0.92 -13.14 -12.34
N ASN A 125 -1.76 -12.59 -11.47
CA ASN A 125 -3.10 -12.10 -11.82
C ASN A 125 -3.07 -10.59 -12.09
N LEU A 126 -4.24 -9.97 -12.29
CA LEU A 126 -4.43 -8.52 -12.25
C LEU A 126 -4.21 -7.97 -10.82
N PRO A 127 -4.04 -6.64 -10.64
CA PRO A 127 -3.98 -6.06 -9.30
C PRO A 127 -5.17 -6.47 -8.45
N GLY A 128 -4.89 -6.94 -7.23
CA GLY A 128 -5.82 -7.68 -6.38
C GLY A 128 -5.37 -9.13 -6.14
N GLY A 129 -4.43 -9.65 -6.94
CA GLY A 129 -3.74 -10.91 -6.67
C GLY A 129 -4.70 -12.10 -6.55
N ALA A 130 -4.68 -12.78 -5.41
CA ALA A 130 -5.48 -13.99 -5.15
C ALA A 130 -6.99 -13.77 -5.23
N TRP A 131 -7.48 -12.53 -5.05
CA TRP A 131 -8.91 -12.21 -5.17
C TRP A 131 -9.50 -12.51 -6.56
N HIS A 132 -8.67 -12.52 -7.60
CA HIS A 132 -9.07 -12.92 -8.97
C HIS A 132 -9.22 -14.44 -9.15
N SER A 133 -8.72 -15.23 -8.19
CA SER A 133 -8.80 -16.70 -8.21
C SER A 133 -9.92 -17.25 -7.32
N ILE A 134 -10.64 -16.38 -6.61
CA ILE A 134 -11.80 -16.73 -5.79
C ILE A 134 -13.05 -16.54 -6.65
N GLU A 135 -14.04 -17.44 -6.53
CA GLU A 135 -15.30 -17.30 -7.24
C GLU A 135 -15.97 -15.96 -6.87
N GLY A 136 -16.28 -15.16 -7.89
CA GLY A 136 -16.69 -13.77 -7.68
C GLY A 136 -17.96 -13.58 -6.86
N SER A 137 -18.82 -14.61 -6.78
CA SER A 137 -20.07 -14.64 -6.02
C SER A 137 -19.84 -14.86 -4.51
N MET A 138 -18.69 -15.42 -4.12
CA MET A 138 -18.36 -15.67 -2.71
C MET A 138 -18.26 -14.36 -1.95
N VAL A 139 -18.68 -14.37 -0.68
CA VAL A 139 -18.66 -13.19 0.18
C VAL A 139 -17.49 -13.22 1.16
N THR A 140 -17.03 -12.04 1.57
CA THR A 140 -15.98 -11.91 2.58
C THR A 140 -16.41 -12.54 3.91
N LEU A 141 -15.50 -13.24 4.58
CA LEU A 141 -15.75 -13.76 5.93
C LEU A 141 -15.90 -12.63 6.95
N SER A 142 -15.10 -11.57 6.79
CA SER A 142 -15.08 -10.36 7.62
C SER A 142 -15.84 -9.21 6.97
N GLN A 143 -15.93 -8.06 7.65
CA GLN A 143 -16.61 -6.89 7.09
C GLN A 143 -15.93 -6.45 5.80
N GLY A 144 -16.71 -6.16 4.75
CA GLY A 144 -16.19 -5.76 3.45
C GLY A 144 -15.40 -4.45 3.53
N GLN A 145 -15.77 -3.56 4.46
CA GLN A 145 -15.06 -2.30 4.71
C GLN A 145 -13.61 -2.50 5.19
N TRP A 146 -13.30 -3.64 5.82
CA TRP A 146 -11.95 -3.95 6.30
C TRP A 146 -10.99 -4.31 5.15
N MET A 147 -11.52 -4.58 3.95
CA MET A 147 -10.72 -4.90 2.77
C MET A 147 -10.15 -3.65 2.09
N GLY A 148 -10.43 -2.46 2.62
CA GLY A 148 -9.98 -1.19 2.06
C GLY A 148 -8.48 -0.98 2.16
N LEU A 149 -7.94 -0.38 1.11
CA LEU A 149 -6.61 0.21 1.03
C LEU A 149 -6.64 1.67 1.51
N PRO A 150 -5.47 2.24 1.85
CA PRO A 150 -5.38 3.61 2.33
C PRO A 150 -5.96 4.64 1.35
N ASP A 151 -6.47 5.77 1.85
CA ASP A 151 -6.90 6.90 1.00
C ASP A 151 -8.00 6.57 -0.05
N LEU A 152 -8.68 5.42 0.07
CA LEU A 152 -9.88 5.09 -0.72
C LEU A 152 -10.77 4.09 0.03
N GLU A 153 -11.81 4.56 0.69
CA GLU A 153 -12.72 3.66 1.42
C GLU A 153 -13.54 2.76 0.46
N VAL A 154 -13.64 1.47 0.79
CA VAL A 154 -14.45 0.49 0.02
C VAL A 154 -15.91 0.93 -0.04
N LYS A 155 -16.44 1.44 1.08
CA LYS A 155 -17.82 1.91 1.20
C LYS A 155 -18.12 3.01 0.18
N ASP A 156 -17.26 4.01 0.10
CA ASP A 156 -17.37 5.12 -0.85
C ASP A 156 -17.23 4.64 -2.30
N TRP A 157 -16.31 3.69 -2.55
CA TRP A 157 -16.14 3.11 -3.88
C TRP A 157 -17.38 2.32 -4.31
N MET A 158 -17.94 1.48 -3.44
CA MET A 158 -19.15 0.70 -3.70
C MET A 158 -20.34 1.60 -4.04
N GLN A 159 -20.57 2.63 -3.22
CA GLN A 159 -21.65 3.60 -3.45
C GLN A 159 -21.53 4.28 -4.82
N LYS A 160 -20.32 4.70 -5.22
CA LYS A 160 -20.07 5.30 -6.54
C LYS A 160 -20.34 4.34 -7.70
N LYS A 161 -20.12 3.03 -7.49
CA LYS A 161 -20.42 1.99 -8.48
C LYS A 161 -21.88 1.51 -8.43
N ARG A 162 -22.74 2.15 -7.63
CA ARG A 162 -24.13 1.74 -7.37
C ARG A 162 -24.23 0.29 -6.87
N ARG A 163 -23.23 -0.13 -6.10
CA ARG A 163 -23.16 -1.43 -5.42
C ARG A 163 -23.37 -1.20 -3.92
N GLY A 164 -23.89 -2.21 -3.23
CA GLY A 164 -24.12 -2.18 -1.79
C GLY A 164 -23.39 -3.30 -1.08
N LEU A 165 -23.03 -3.08 0.18
CA LEU A 165 -22.59 -4.15 1.06
C LEU A 165 -23.83 -4.89 1.57
N ARG A 166 -23.95 -6.19 1.28
CA ARG A 166 -25.02 -7.02 1.80
C ARG A 166 -24.60 -7.55 3.16
N ASN A 167 -25.35 -7.24 4.23
CA ASN A 167 -25.00 -7.60 5.61
C ASN A 167 -23.56 -7.18 5.99
N SER A 168 -23.12 -5.99 5.55
CA SER A 168 -21.76 -5.48 5.73
C SER A 168 -20.64 -6.33 5.10
N ARG A 169 -20.97 -7.26 4.19
CA ARG A 169 -20.04 -8.08 3.42
C ARG A 169 -19.93 -7.60 1.98
N ALA A 170 -18.76 -7.81 1.38
CA ALA A 170 -18.50 -7.58 -0.04
C ALA A 170 -18.35 -8.92 -0.75
N THR A 171 -18.60 -8.96 -2.06
CA THR A 171 -18.26 -10.15 -2.84
C THR A 171 -16.77 -10.15 -3.20
N ALA A 172 -16.17 -11.32 -3.41
CA ALA A 172 -14.79 -11.45 -3.85
C ALA A 172 -14.57 -10.72 -5.19
N GLY A 173 -15.57 -10.78 -6.09
CA GLY A 173 -15.57 -10.05 -7.34
C GLY A 173 -15.56 -8.54 -7.13
N ASP A 174 -16.32 -8.00 -6.17
CA ASP A 174 -16.27 -6.57 -5.86
C ASP A 174 -14.90 -6.15 -5.33
N ILE A 175 -14.32 -6.94 -4.43
CA ILE A 175 -13.02 -6.65 -3.82
C ILE A 175 -11.90 -6.70 -4.87
N ALA A 176 -11.92 -7.68 -5.77
CA ALA A 176 -10.99 -7.76 -6.91
C ALA A 176 -11.08 -6.52 -7.82
N HIS A 177 -12.29 -6.06 -8.12
CA HIS A 177 -12.51 -4.83 -8.88
C HIS A 177 -12.05 -3.58 -8.13
N TYR A 178 -12.31 -3.51 -6.83
CA TYR A 178 -11.86 -2.41 -5.98
C TYR A 178 -10.35 -2.24 -6.02
N TYR A 179 -9.57 -3.33 -5.88
CA TYR A 179 -8.10 -3.27 -5.94
C TYR A 179 -7.56 -2.85 -7.30
N ARG A 180 -8.16 -3.35 -8.39
CA ARG A 180 -7.80 -2.92 -9.74
C ARG A 180 -8.08 -1.43 -9.95
N ASP A 181 -9.28 -0.98 -9.58
CA ASP A 181 -9.67 0.41 -9.71
C ASP A 181 -8.85 1.33 -8.79
N TYR A 182 -8.41 0.84 -7.62
CA TYR A 182 -7.50 1.56 -6.74
C TYR A 182 -6.19 1.90 -7.44
N VAL A 183 -5.53 0.91 -8.04
CA VAL A 183 -4.26 1.09 -8.77
C VAL A 183 -4.40 2.11 -9.90
N VAL A 184 -5.51 2.06 -10.64
CA VAL A 184 -5.81 3.04 -11.70
C VAL A 184 -6.02 4.43 -11.10
N LYS A 185 -6.87 4.54 -10.08
CA LYS A 185 -7.25 5.82 -9.47
C LYS A 185 -6.08 6.54 -8.80
N LYS A 186 -5.13 5.78 -8.24
CA LYS A 186 -3.91 6.31 -7.62
C LYS A 186 -2.75 6.47 -8.60
N GLY A 187 -2.96 6.23 -9.90
CA GLY A 187 -1.92 6.41 -10.92
C GLY A 187 -0.76 5.40 -10.83
N LEU A 188 -0.91 4.32 -10.06
CA LEU A 188 0.18 3.37 -9.76
C LEU A 188 0.43 2.38 -10.90
N GLY A 189 -0.45 2.30 -11.89
CA GLY A 189 -0.45 1.23 -12.91
C GLY A 189 0.87 1.06 -13.67
N HIS A 190 1.67 2.13 -13.80
CA HIS A 190 2.98 2.08 -14.44
C HIS A 190 4.00 1.19 -13.71
N ASN A 191 3.80 0.96 -12.40
CA ASN A 191 4.66 0.08 -11.60
C ASN A 191 4.23 -1.39 -11.66
N PHE A 192 3.10 -1.75 -12.28
CA PHE A 192 2.54 -3.10 -12.21
C PHE A 192 2.77 -3.91 -13.48
N VAL A 193 3.42 -5.06 -13.34
CA VAL A 193 3.56 -6.08 -14.39
C VAL A 193 2.72 -7.29 -14.01
N SER A 194 1.54 -7.39 -14.62
CA SER A 194 0.62 -8.53 -14.45
C SER A 194 0.99 -9.67 -15.40
N GLY A 195 0.64 -10.91 -15.03
CA GLY A 195 1.03 -12.11 -15.79
C GLY A 195 2.48 -12.57 -15.53
N ALA A 196 3.14 -12.02 -14.52
CA ALA A 196 4.51 -12.37 -14.14
C ALA A 196 4.50 -13.38 -12.97
N VAL A 197 5.26 -14.46 -13.10
CA VAL A 197 5.49 -15.43 -12.03
C VAL A 197 6.97 -15.45 -11.73
N VAL A 198 7.34 -15.10 -10.50
CA VAL A 198 8.71 -15.22 -10.02
C VAL A 198 8.96 -16.69 -9.69
N THR A 199 9.97 -17.27 -10.33
CA THR A 199 10.32 -18.70 -10.19
C THR A 199 11.53 -18.93 -9.28
N ALA A 200 12.42 -17.94 -9.16
CA ALA A 200 13.60 -17.99 -8.31
C ALA A 200 14.03 -16.58 -7.90
N VAL A 201 14.71 -16.47 -6.77
CA VAL A 201 15.42 -15.27 -6.30
C VAL A 201 16.81 -15.72 -5.90
N GLU A 202 17.83 -15.09 -6.46
CA GLU A 202 19.23 -15.44 -6.24
C GLU A 202 20.00 -14.20 -5.79
N TRP A 203 20.94 -14.39 -4.87
CA TRP A 203 21.87 -13.34 -4.49
C TRP A 203 22.86 -13.13 -5.63
N GLY A 204 22.93 -11.91 -6.16
CA GLY A 204 23.96 -11.57 -7.14
C GLY A 204 25.33 -11.59 -6.48
N THR A 205 26.30 -12.32 -7.05
CA THR A 205 27.71 -12.12 -6.71
C THR A 205 28.11 -10.72 -7.22
N PRO A 206 28.62 -9.82 -6.35
CA PRO A 206 29.02 -8.50 -6.80
C PRO A 206 30.08 -8.65 -7.90
N ASN A 207 29.79 -8.08 -9.07
CA ASN A 207 30.73 -8.10 -10.20
C ASN A 207 32.00 -7.33 -9.80
N PRO A 208 33.18 -7.97 -9.71
CA PRO A 208 34.42 -7.30 -9.28
C PRO A 208 34.84 -6.17 -10.24
N ASN A 209 34.34 -6.16 -11.48
CA ASN A 209 34.69 -5.18 -12.51
C ASN A 209 33.87 -3.87 -12.48
N ARG A 210 32.95 -3.67 -11.53
CA ARG A 210 32.21 -2.39 -11.40
C ARG A 210 32.85 -1.39 -10.44
N CYS A 211 33.88 -1.77 -9.68
CA CYS A 211 34.65 -0.87 -8.81
C CYS A 211 36.00 -0.53 -9.47
N GLY A 212 35.93 0.12 -10.63
CA GLY A 212 37.11 0.45 -11.43
C GLY A 212 36.90 1.73 -12.23
N ALA A 213 36.66 2.84 -11.55
CA ALA A 213 36.73 4.17 -12.13
C ALA A 213 37.33 5.17 -11.12
N GLN A 214 38.68 5.19 -11.15
CA GLN A 214 39.58 6.28 -10.78
C GLN A 214 39.45 6.88 -9.36
N ASP A 215 40.16 6.24 -8.42
CA ASP A 215 40.92 6.99 -7.43
C ASP A 215 42.00 7.80 -8.17
N SER A 216 41.72 9.07 -8.47
CA SER A 216 42.78 10.04 -8.73
C SER A 216 43.50 10.30 -7.41
N SER A 217 44.64 9.62 -7.24
CA SER A 217 45.60 9.88 -6.16
C SER A 217 46.15 11.32 -6.23
N PRO A 218 46.58 11.89 -5.09
CA PRO A 218 46.90 13.30 -4.99
C PRO A 218 48.33 13.61 -5.45
N LEU A 219 48.49 14.73 -6.15
CA LEU A 219 49.67 15.60 -6.14
C LEU A 219 49.20 17.05 -6.09
#